data_AF-A0A9X3SIV9-F1
#
_entry.id   AF-A0A9X3SIV9-F1
#
_cell.length_a   1.000
_cell.length_b   1.000
_cell.length_c   1.000
_cell.angle_alpha   90.00
_cell.angle_beta   90.00
_cell.angle_gamma   90.00
#
_symmetry.space_group_name_H-M   'P 1'
#
loop_
_entity.id
_entity.type
_entity.pdbx_description
1 polymer ?
#
loop_
_entity_poly.entity_id
_entity_poly.type
_entity_poly.pdbx_seq_one_letter_code
_entity_poly.pdbx_strand_id
1 'polypeptide(L)'
;MGLLTTIRYVIPAVLILAGFVVLFAVDDDIRWDGWAMLVGSGLAVLLLNVLFRYGAKGDQERDDEEAAREYFSQHGRWPDD
;
A
#
# COMPACT_ATOMS: atom_id res chain seq x y z
N MET A 1 17.02 4.62 -6.17
CA MET A 1 15.60 4.34 -5.85
C MET A 1 15.04 5.47 -5.02
N GLY A 2 13.77 5.85 -5.21
CA GLY A 2 13.11 6.84 -4.35
C GLY A 2 12.60 6.23 -3.03
N LEU A 3 12.45 7.05 -1.99
CA LEU A 3 11.97 6.64 -0.66
C LEU A 3 10.66 5.84 -0.72
N LEU A 4 9.70 6.28 -1.55
CA LEU A 4 8.43 5.61 -1.73
C LEU A 4 8.59 4.22 -2.35
N THR A 5 9.50 4.04 -3.30
CA THR A 5 9.79 2.74 -3.90
C THR A 5 10.36 1.78 -2.85
N THR A 6 11.24 2.28 -1.99
CA THR A 6 11.83 1.50 -0.90
C THR A 6 10.75 1.01 0.06
N ILE A 7 9.90 1.92 0.53
CA ILE A 7 8.84 1.59 1.51
C ILE A 7 7.80 0.65 0.90
N ARG A 8 7.37 0.90 -0.34
CA ARG A 8 6.28 0.16 -0.99
C ARG A 8 6.69 -1.24 -1.44
N TYR A 9 7.94 -1.42 -1.85
CA TYR A 9 8.34 -2.63 -2.56
C TYR A 9 9.61 -3.27 -2.01
N VAL A 10 10.64 -2.49 -1.64
CA VAL A 10 11.92 -3.08 -1.19
C VAL A 10 11.77 -3.71 0.18
N ILE A 11 11.24 -2.99 1.16
CA ILE A 11 11.04 -3.52 2.52
C ILE A 11 10.21 -4.81 2.50
N PRO A 12 9.00 -4.85 1.90
CA PRO A 12 8.22 -6.08 1.89
C PRO A 12 8.89 -7.20 1.10
N ALA A 13 9.56 -6.90 -0.02
CA ALA A 13 10.29 -7.92 -0.78
C ALA A 13 11.43 -8.51 0.04
N VAL A 14 12.20 -7.69 0.76
CA VAL A 14 13.28 -8.16 1.64
C VAL A 14 12.73 -9.02 2.76
N LEU A 15 11.62 -8.64 3.39
CA LEU A 15 10.97 -9.46 4.43
C LEU A 15 10.55 -10.82 3.89
N ILE A 16 9.89 -10.85 2.72
CA ILE A 16 9.44 -12.10 2.10
C ILE A 16 10.63 -12.99 1.75
N LEU A 17 11.67 -12.43 1.11
CA LEU A 17 12.88 -13.15 0.74
C LEU A 17 13.61 -13.68 1.99
N ALA A 18 13.74 -12.87 3.04
CA ALA A 18 14.32 -13.29 4.31
C ALA A 18 13.53 -14.44 4.94
N GLY A 19 12.20 -14.40 4.86
CA GLY A 19 11.34 -15.50 5.30
C GLY A 19 11.65 -16.81 4.59
N PHE A 20 11.78 -16.78 3.26
CA PHE A 20 12.19 -17.96 2.49
C PHE A 20 13.61 -18.42 2.81
N VAL A 21 14.55 -17.49 3.05
CA VAL A 21 15.89 -17.84 3.52
C VAL A 21 15.82 -18.58 4.85
N VAL A 22 15.03 -18.09 5.82
CA VAL A 22 14.83 -18.77 7.11
C VAL A 22 14.24 -20.17 6.93
N LEU A 23 13.22 -20.31 6.07
CA LEU A 23 12.58 -21.60 5.81
C LEU A 23 13.56 -22.67 5.31
N PHE A 24 14.51 -22.30 4.46
CA PHE A 24 15.44 -23.24 3.83
C PHE A 24 16.79 -23.37 4.53
N ALA A 25 17.21 -22.38 5.34
CA ALA A 25 18.52 -22.37 5.99
C ALA A 25 18.49 -22.83 7.47
N VAL A 26 17.31 -22.88 8.10
CA VAL A 26 17.15 -23.29 9.50
C VAL A 26 16.60 -24.71 9.56
N ASP A 27 17.25 -25.58 10.34
CA ASP A 27 16.96 -27.03 10.37
C ASP A 27 15.95 -27.48 11.44
N ASP A 28 15.53 -26.60 12.34
CA ASP A 28 14.57 -26.93 13.40
C ASP A 28 13.16 -26.37 13.12
N ASP A 29 12.18 -26.74 13.94
CA ASP A 29 10.77 -26.37 13.79
C ASP A 29 10.54 -24.85 13.85
N ILE A 30 11.44 -24.10 14.51
CA ILE A 30 11.40 -22.63 14.58
C ILE A 30 11.42 -21.96 13.19
N ARG A 31 11.87 -22.67 12.14
CA ARG A 31 11.87 -22.19 10.76
C ARG A 31 10.47 -21.77 10.30
N TRP A 32 9.42 -22.45 10.77
CA TRP A 32 8.03 -22.21 10.36
C TRP A 32 7.51 -20.91 10.95
N ASP A 33 7.76 -20.67 12.23
CA ASP A 33 7.39 -19.44 12.91
C ASP A 33 8.12 -18.25 12.30
N GLY A 34 9.42 -18.38 12.07
CA GLY A 34 10.23 -17.34 11.44
C GLY A 34 9.78 -17.03 10.01
N TRP A 35 9.50 -18.07 9.21
CA TRP A 35 8.97 -17.91 7.85
C TRP A 35 7.61 -17.21 7.86
N ALA A 36 6.65 -17.70 8.67
CA ALA A 36 5.31 -17.14 8.75
C ALA A 36 5.33 -15.68 9.22
N MET A 37 6.17 -15.36 10.22
CA MET A 37 6.33 -13.99 10.73
C MET A 37 6.87 -13.05 9.65
N LEU A 38 7.94 -13.44 8.95
CA LEU A 38 8.60 -12.59 7.95
C LEU A 38 7.74 -12.42 6.69
N VAL A 39 7.21 -13.51 6.13
CA VAL A 39 6.35 -13.46 4.95
C VAL A 39 5.03 -12.76 5.28
N GLY A 40 4.41 -13.09 6.42
CA GLY A 40 3.19 -12.43 6.89
C GLY A 40 3.36 -10.93 7.06
N SER A 41 4.48 -10.49 7.67
CA SER A 41 4.80 -9.07 7.80
C SER A 41 4.99 -8.38 6.46
N GLY A 42 5.72 -9.00 5.53
CA GLY A 42 5.91 -8.46 4.18
C GLY A 42 4.60 -8.33 3.39
N LEU A 43 3.74 -9.34 3.45
CA LEU A 43 2.41 -9.31 2.83
C LEU A 43 1.49 -8.26 3.48
N ALA A 44 1.50 -8.13 4.81
CA ALA A 44 0.75 -7.11 5.51
C ALA A 44 1.18 -5.70 5.09
N VAL A 45 2.48 -5.45 4.94
CA VAL A 45 3.00 -4.17 4.44
C VAL A 45 2.53 -3.89 3.01
N LEU A 46 2.55 -4.90 2.13
CA LEU A 46 2.02 -4.74 0.76
C LEU A 46 0.51 -4.40 0.78
N LEU A 47 -0.26 -5.13 1.58
CA LEU A 47 -1.70 -4.90 1.73
C LEU A 47 -1.99 -3.48 2.24
N LEU A 48 -1.28 -3.03 3.27
CA LEU A 48 -1.42 -1.68 3.80
C LEU A 48 -1.10 -0.61 2.74
N ASN A 49 -0.06 -0.81 1.93
CA ASN A 49 0.24 0.10 0.82
C ASN A 49 -0.87 0.15 -0.23
N VAL A 50 -1.52 -0.98 -0.51
CA VAL A 50 -2.68 -1.04 -1.41
C VAL A 50 -3.87 -0.28 -0.83
N LEU A 51 -4.21 -0.52 0.44
CA LEU A 51 -5.32 0.16 1.10
C LEU A 51 -5.09 1.67 1.19
N PHE A 52 -3.86 2.11 1.50
CA PHE A 52 -3.50 3.53 1.48
C PHE A 52 -3.69 4.17 0.11
N ARG A 53 -3.31 3.47 -0.96
CA ARG A 53 -3.48 3.98 -2.33
C ARG A 53 -4.95 4.17 -2.68
N TYR A 54 -5.81 3.23 -2.28
CA TYR A 54 -7.24 3.37 -2.50
C TYR A 54 -7.85 4.49 -1.66
N GLY A 55 -7.45 4.61 -0.39
CA GLY A 55 -7.89 5.72 0.47
C GLY A 55 -7.50 7.09 -0.09
N ALA A 56 -6.25 7.25 -0.52
CA ALA A 56 -5.77 8.52 -1.08
C ALA A 56 -6.45 8.88 -2.42
N LYS A 57 -6.81 7.89 -3.25
CA LYS A 57 -7.55 8.15 -4.49
C LYS A 57 -8.96 8.68 -4.21
N GLY A 58 -9.62 8.14 -3.18
CA GLY A 58 -10.95 8.61 -2.79
C GLY A 58 -10.95 10.02 -2.20
N ASP A 59 -9.84 10.45 -1.59
CA ASP A 59 -9.67 11.83 -1.11
C ASP A 59 -9.66 12.82 -2.27
N GLN A 60 -8.90 12.51 -3.32
CA GLN A 60 -8.87 13.33 -4.53
C GLN A 60 -10.23 13.42 -5.22
N GLU A 61 -10.98 12.32 -5.29
CA GLU A 61 -12.34 12.32 -5.86
C GLU A 61 -13.30 13.23 -5.07
N ARG A 62 -13.12 13.37 -3.75
CA ARG A 62 -13.90 14.29 -2.91
C ARG A 62 -13.52 15.75 -3.15
N ASP A 63 -12.23 16.04 -3.26
CA ASP A 63 -11.74 17.39 -3.57
C ASP A 63 -12.24 17.85 -4.95
N ASP A 64 -12.21 16.95 -5.94
CA ASP A 64 -12.71 17.22 -7.30
C ASP A 64 -14.23 17.47 -7.28
N GLU A 65 -14.98 16.70 -6.50
CA GLU A 65 -16.43 16.89 -6.34
C GLU A 65 -16.77 18.22 -5.62
N GLU A 66 -16.02 18.57 -4.59
CA GLU A 66 -16.20 19.83 -3.86
C GLU A 66 -15.90 21.04 -4.75
N ALA A 67 -14.84 20.98 -5.55
CA ALA A 67 -14.52 22.00 -6.55
C ALA A 67 -15.61 22.14 -7.62
N ALA A 68 -16.18 21.03 -8.10
CA ALA A 68 -17.27 21.05 -9.06
C ALA A 68 -18.56 21.67 -8.47
N ARG A 69 -18.87 21.37 -7.20
CA ARG A 69 -20.00 21.98 -6.47
C ARG A 69 -19.81 23.48 -6.27
N GLU A 70 -18.59 23.91 -5.94
CA GLU A 70 -18.25 25.33 -5.84
C GLU A 70 -18.44 26.04 -7.19
N TYR A 71 -17.93 25.46 -8.28
CA TYR A 71 -18.11 26.00 -9.63
C TYR A 71 -19.58 26.15 -10.00
N PHE A 72 -20.40 25.12 -9.74
CA PHE A 72 -21.84 25.15 -9.97
C PHE A 72 -22.52 26.27 -9.17
N SER A 73 -22.15 26.46 -7.90
CA SER A 73 -22.72 27.52 -7.07
C SER A 73 -22.43 28.93 -7.60
N GLN A 74 -21.27 29.12 -8.24
CA GLN A 74 -20.83 30.41 -8.79
C GLN A 74 -21.37 30.67 -10.21
N HIS A 75 -21.50 29.63 -11.03
CA HIS A 75 -21.79 29.77 -12.47
C HIS A 75 -23.16 29.25 -12.90
N GLY A 76 -23.88 28.52 -12.03
CA GLY A 76 -25.21 27.97 -12.30
C GLY A 76 -25.24 26.83 -13.31
N ARG A 77 -24.09 26.27 -13.68
CA ARG A 77 -23.91 25.13 -14.60
C ARG A 77 -22.75 24.26 -14.14
N TRP A 78 -22.76 22.98 -14.52
CA TRP A 78 -21.63 22.11 -14.20
C TRP A 78 -20.40 22.48 -15.04
N PRO A 79 -19.18 22.22 -14.55
CA PRO A 79 -17.96 22.48 -15.31
C PRO A 79 -17.83 21.62 -16.57
N ASP A 80 -18.57 20.51 -16.62
CA ASP A 80 -18.52 19.52 -17.71
C ASP A 80 -19.63 19.71 -18.75
N ASP A 81 -20.57 20.64 -18.51
CA ASP A 81 -21.67 21.02 -19.43
C ASP A 81 -21.16 21.91 -20.58
#